data_AF-A0A960MXQ5-F1
#
_entry.id   AF-A0A960MXQ5-F1
#
_cell.length_a   1.000
_cell.length_b   1.000
_cell.length_c   1.000
_cell.angle_alpha   90.00
_cell.angle_beta   90.00
_cell.angle_gamma   90.00
#
_symmetry.space_group_name_H-M   'P 1'
#
loop_
_entity.id
_entity.type
_entity.pdbx_description
1 polymer ?
#
loop_
_entity_poly.entity_id
_entity_poly.type
_entity_poly.pdbx_seq_one_letter_code
_entity_poly.pdbx_strand_id
1 'polypeptide(L)' 'PNVEKTKLINDGHLIVVKSRGDHGPAELQLFDTRTGVLKDKVMAFAVQGGRPTWAAPYADK' A
#
# COMPACT_ATOMS: atom_id res chain seq x y z
N PRO A 1 -11.10 0.28 9.72
CA PRO A 1 -9.89 0.67 8.94
C PRO A 1 -10.31 1.69 7.88
N ASN A 2 -9.70 2.86 7.90
CA ASN A 2 -10.06 3.96 7.02
C ASN A 2 -9.16 3.92 5.79
N VAL A 3 -9.75 3.73 4.60
CA VAL A 3 -8.99 3.72 3.34
C VAL A 3 -8.70 5.16 2.95
N GLU A 4 -7.43 5.52 2.90
CA GLU A 4 -6.98 6.88 2.55
C GLU A 4 -6.77 7.01 1.04
N LYS A 5 -6.22 5.97 0.42
CA LYS A 5 -5.87 6.01 -1.00
C LYS A 5 -5.86 4.62 -1.61
N THR A 6 -6.31 4.55 -2.86
CA THR A 6 -6.13 3.37 -3.71
C THR A 6 -5.52 3.76 -5.04
N LYS A 7 -4.69 2.88 -5.62
CA LYS A 7 -4.15 3.09 -6.97
C LYS A 7 -3.85 1.75 -7.64
N LEU A 8 -4.30 1.63 -8.87
CA LEU A 8 -3.92 0.55 -9.77
C LEU A 8 -2.50 0.78 -10.32
N ILE A 9 -1.70 -0.28 -10.36
CA ILE A 9 -0.36 -0.30 -10.94
C ILE A 9 -0.20 -1.56 -11.80
N ASN A 10 0.92 -1.65 -12.53
CA ASN A 10 1.25 -2.79 -13.39
C ASN A 10 0.07 -3.12 -14.34
N ASP A 11 -0.32 -2.14 -15.14
CA ASP A 11 -1.45 -2.22 -16.09
C ASP A 11 -2.78 -2.70 -15.48
N GLY A 12 -2.98 -2.42 -14.19
CA GLY A 12 -4.20 -2.77 -13.47
C GLY A 12 -4.23 -4.18 -12.89
N HIS A 13 -3.13 -4.93 -12.99
CA HIS A 13 -3.01 -6.26 -12.37
C HIS A 13 -2.81 -6.20 -10.86
N LEU A 14 -2.39 -5.06 -10.33
CA LEU A 14 -2.16 -4.87 -8.90
C LEU A 14 -2.86 -3.60 -8.41
N ILE A 15 -3.34 -3.63 -7.17
CA ILE A 15 -3.89 -2.47 -6.47
C ILE A 15 -3.14 -2.24 -5.17
N VAL A 16 -2.67 -1.01 -4.99
CA VAL A 16 -2.14 -0.53 -3.72
C VAL A 16 -3.28 0.09 -2.93
N VAL A 17 -3.42 -0.31 -1.66
CA VAL A 17 -4.37 0.26 -0.71
C VAL A 17 -3.57 0.83 0.45
N LYS A 18 -3.68 2.15 0.66
CA LYS A 18 -3.24 2.81 1.89
C LYS A 18 -4.42 2.91 2.83
N SER A 19 -4.31 2.30 4.00
CA SER A 19 -5.34 2.38 5.03
C SER A 19 -4.73 2.72 6.38
N ARG A 20 -5.52 3.30 7.28
CA ARG A 20 -5.09 3.65 8.64
C ARG A 20 -6.11 3.16 9.65
N GLY A 21 -5.63 2.65 10.79
CA GLY A 21 -6.48 2.41 11.96
C GLY A 21 -6.76 3.71 12.72
N ASP A 22 -7.77 3.75 13.57
CA ASP A 22 -8.21 4.99 14.24
C ASP A 22 -7.10 5.67 15.08
N HIS A 23 -6.13 4.89 15.58
CA HIS A 23 -4.99 5.39 16.37
C HIS A 23 -3.63 4.79 15.95
N GLY A 24 -3.45 4.43 14.67
CA GLY A 24 -2.25 3.75 14.18
C GLY A 24 -1.56 4.41 12.98
N PRO A 25 -0.30 4.03 12.68
CA PRO A 25 0.34 4.39 11.42
C PRO A 25 -0.43 3.80 10.23
N ALA A 26 -0.30 4.42 9.05
CA ALA A 26 -0.91 3.87 7.84
C ALA A 26 -0.19 2.58 7.41
N GLU A 27 -0.98 1.63 6.91
CA GLU A 27 -0.51 0.41 6.25
C GLU A 27 -0.67 0.56 4.74
N LEU A 28 0.30 0.04 4.00
CA LEU A 28 0.28 -0.10 2.55
C LEU A 28 0.18 -1.57 2.21
N GLN A 29 -0.87 -1.94 1.49
CA GLN A 29 -1.16 -3.31 1.11
C GLN A 29 -1.20 -3.40 -0.42
N LEU A 30 -0.53 -4.39 -0.99
CA LEU A 30 -0.52 -4.66 -2.42
C LEU A 30 -1.32 -5.92 -2.70
N PHE A 31 -2.40 -5.79 -3.46
CA PHE A 31 -3.25 -6.92 -3.83
C PHE A 31 -3.17 -7.21 -5.32
N ASP A 32 -3.30 -8.48 -5.67
CA ASP A 32 -3.56 -8.94 -7.04
C ASP A 32 -5.04 -8.71 -7.37
N THR A 33 -5.32 -7.97 -8.44
CA THR A 33 -6.69 -7.56 -8.76
C THR A 33 -7.55 -8.69 -9.31
N ARG A 34 -6.92 -9.74 -9.86
CA ARG A 34 -7.63 -10.89 -10.42
C ARG A 34 -8.02 -11.90 -9.35
N THR A 35 -7.14 -12.11 -8.39
CA THR A 35 -7.28 -13.17 -7.37
C THR A 35 -7.67 -12.63 -5.99
N GLY A 36 -7.52 -11.32 -5.75
CA GLY A 36 -7.72 -10.70 -4.45
C GLY A 36 -6.63 -11.02 -3.42
N VAL A 37 -5.59 -11.75 -3.81
CA VAL A 37 -4.52 -12.17 -2.90
C VAL A 37 -3.66 -10.98 -2.49
N LEU A 38 -3.42 -10.83 -1.19
CA LEU A 38 -2.41 -9.91 -0.65
C LEU A 38 -1.01 -10.41 -1.05
N LYS A 39 -0.35 -9.66 -1.93
CA LYS A 39 1.00 -9.96 -2.42
C LYS A 39 2.08 -9.46 -1.49
N ASP A 40 1.88 -8.28 -0.91
CA ASP A 40 2.86 -7.63 -0.05
C ASP A 40 2.15 -6.64 0.90
N LYS A 41 2.79 -6.36 2.05
CA LYS A 41 2.30 -5.41 3.05
C LYS A 41 3.49 -4.74 3.76
N VAL A 42 3.43 -3.42 3.86
CA VAL A 42 4.43 -2.63 4.59
C VAL A 42 3.75 -1.49 5.35
N MET A 43 4.32 -1.09 6.48
CA MET A 43 3.88 0.11 7.18
C MET A 43 4.36 1.35 6.42
N ALA A 44 3.51 2.36 6.23
CA ALA A 44 3.83 3.56 5.46
C ALA A 44 5.07 4.30 6.00
N PHE A 45 5.27 4.32 7.33
CA PHE A 45 6.45 4.91 7.96
C PHE A 45 7.73 4.08 7.76
N ALA A 46 7.60 2.78 7.51
CA ALA A 46 8.74 1.87 7.35
C ALA A 46 9.30 1.88 5.92
N VAL A 47 8.70 2.63 5.00
CA VAL A 47 9.17 2.80 3.62
C VAL A 47 10.35 3.79 3.61
N GLN A 48 11.50 3.34 4.11
CA GLN A 48 12.74 4.12 4.08
C GLN A 48 13.47 3.93 2.74
N GLY A 49 14.07 5.01 2.22
CA GLY A 49 14.94 4.94 1.04
C GLY A 49 14.26 4.46 -0.26
N GLY A 50 12.93 4.57 -0.34
CA GLY A 50 12.18 4.21 -1.54
C GLY A 50 11.98 2.71 -1.76
N ARG A 51 12.02 1.89 -0.70
CA ARG A 51 11.74 0.45 -0.78
C ARG A 51 10.60 0.01 0.16
N PRO A 52 9.72 -0.91 -0.28
CA PRO A 52 9.66 -1.46 -1.64
C PRO A 52 9.26 -0.38 -2.65
N THR A 53 9.76 -0.48 -3.89
CA THR A 53 9.67 0.61 -4.89
C THR A 53 8.23 0.97 -5.25
N TRP A 54 7.34 -0.02 -5.22
CA TRP A 54 5.91 0.18 -5.41
C TRP A 54 5.28 1.03 -4.29
N ALA A 55 5.82 0.97 -3.06
CA ALA A 55 5.31 1.66 -1.89
C ALA A 55 5.91 3.07 -1.69
N ALA A 56 7.08 3.34 -2.31
CA ALA A 56 7.80 4.61 -2.20
C ALA A 56 6.91 5.86 -2.40
N PRO A 57 5.98 5.91 -3.38
CA PRO A 57 5.12 7.07 -3.58
C PRO A 57 4.07 7.32 -2.47
N TYR A 58 3.92 6.38 -1.54
CA TYR A 58 2.87 6.38 -0.51
C TYR A 58 3.44 6.44 0.92
N ALA A 59 4.77 6.50 1.04
CA ALA A 59 5.46 6.65 2.31
C ALA A 59 4.94 7.87 3.08
N ASP A 60 4.86 7.74 4.41
CA ASP A 60 4.60 8.89 5.28
C ASP A 60 5.89 9.75 5.31
N LYS A 61 5.74 11.05 5.03
CA LYS A 61 6.83 12.04 5.05
C LYS A 61 6.98 12.65 6.44
#